data_AF-A0A2W4P806-F1
#
_entry.id   AF-A0A2W4P806-F1
#
_cell.length_a   1.000
_cell.length_b   1.000
_cell.length_c   1.000
_cell.angle_alpha   90.00
_cell.angle_beta   90.00
_cell.angle_gamma   90.00
#
_symmetry.space_group_name_H-M   'P 1'
#
loop_
_entity.id
_entity.type
_entity.pdbx_description
1 polymer ?
#
loop_
_entity_poly.entity_id
_entity_poly.type
_entity_poly.pdbx_seq_one_letter_code
_entity_poly.pdbx_strand_id
1 'polypeptide(L)'
;MTALPLDQILEGDCVEVMNTLPEKSVDVIFADPPYNLQLQGELYRPNMSKVNAVNDAWDRFESLEVYDAFTRDWLTACRRVLKDTGTLWVIGSYHNIYRVGTILMDLDFWLLNDIVWEKSNPMPNMRGTRFTNAHETLLWAQKCRGARYTFNYHALKTGNEDKQMRSVWWLPICSGSERLTVNGDKIHATQKPEALLWRVITASTRPGDVILDPFFGTGTTGAVAKKLGRHWIGIERDARYIAVAQERLDRIEPPPPGHAAYQPSNKPRPARIPFARLLESGLLQPGQRLRFRQTEHMAMVTADGALLFDGQRGSIHQVGSRIQGAPCNGWEHWYFFDEATQAWQAIDVLRRQLAARDEQPVEADTPS
;
A
#
# COMPACT_ATOMS: atom_id res chain seq x y z
N MET A 1 -26.65 -14.64 0.37
CA MET A 1 -25.57 -13.77 -0.13
C MET A 1 -25.16 -14.31 -1.48
N THR A 2 -25.22 -13.50 -2.53
CA THR A 2 -24.67 -13.87 -3.85
C THR A 2 -23.16 -14.04 -3.73
N ALA A 3 -22.63 -15.14 -4.25
CA ALA A 3 -21.18 -15.37 -4.28
C ALA A 3 -20.50 -14.33 -5.18
N LEU A 4 -19.32 -13.86 -4.79
CA LEU A 4 -18.52 -12.97 -5.64
C LEU A 4 -17.96 -13.76 -6.83
N PRO A 5 -17.93 -13.17 -8.04
CA PRO A 5 -17.34 -13.79 -9.22
C PRO A 5 -15.81 -13.68 -9.17
N LEU A 6 -15.19 -14.38 -8.22
CA LEU A 6 -13.74 -14.35 -8.04
C LEU A 6 -13.04 -14.96 -9.26
N ASP A 7 -11.91 -14.35 -9.61
CA ASP A 7 -10.98 -14.74 -10.68
C ASP A 7 -11.65 -14.81 -12.05
N GLN A 8 -12.59 -13.89 -12.29
CA GLN A 8 -13.38 -13.80 -13.52
C GLN A 8 -13.26 -12.43 -14.18
N ILE A 9 -13.36 -12.45 -15.51
CA ILE A 9 -13.59 -11.26 -16.33
C ILE A 9 -15.10 -11.14 -16.55
N LEU A 10 -15.67 -10.00 -16.22
CA LEU A 10 -17.07 -9.67 -16.44
C LEU A 10 -17.16 -8.75 -17.65
N GLU A 11 -17.87 -9.19 -18.68
CA GLU A 11 -18.12 -8.39 -19.88
C GLU A 11 -19.22 -7.36 -19.61
N GLY A 12 -18.94 -6.08 -19.84
CA GLY A 12 -19.95 -5.02 -19.78
C GLY A 12 -19.44 -3.64 -19.41
N ASP A 13 -20.37 -2.71 -19.23
CA ASP A 13 -20.07 -1.39 -18.67
C ASP A 13 -19.69 -1.49 -17.20
N CYS A 14 -18.63 -0.77 -16.81
CA CYS A 14 -18.08 -0.88 -15.46
C CYS A 14 -19.07 -0.43 -14.37
N VAL A 15 -19.90 0.58 -14.61
CA VAL A 15 -20.87 1.09 -13.64
C VAL A 15 -22.00 0.09 -13.48
N GLU A 16 -22.56 -0.38 -14.60
CA GLU A 16 -23.63 -1.37 -14.60
C GLU A 16 -23.20 -2.67 -13.91
N VAL A 17 -22.05 -3.22 -14.30
CA VAL A 17 -21.51 -4.46 -13.72
C VAL A 17 -21.18 -4.27 -12.24
N MET A 18 -20.50 -3.19 -11.85
CA MET A 18 -20.22 -2.93 -10.43
C MET A 18 -21.51 -2.82 -9.60
N ASN A 19 -22.60 -2.27 -10.16
CA ASN A 19 -23.89 -2.18 -9.47
C ASN A 19 -24.54 -3.55 -9.19
N THR A 20 -24.15 -4.60 -9.93
CA THR A 20 -24.60 -5.97 -9.65
C THR A 20 -23.84 -6.64 -8.50
N LEU A 21 -22.64 -6.15 -8.16
CA LEU A 21 -21.81 -6.74 -7.11
C LEU A 21 -22.36 -6.42 -5.71
N PRO A 22 -22.16 -7.28 -4.70
CA PRO A 22 -22.46 -6.94 -3.32
C PRO A 22 -21.69 -5.68 -2.87
N GLU A 23 -22.29 -4.86 -2.02
CA GLU A 23 -21.59 -3.74 -1.39
C GLU A 23 -20.47 -4.23 -0.47
N LYS A 24 -19.45 -3.40 -0.25
CA LYS A 24 -18.34 -3.68 0.69
C LYS A 24 -17.72 -5.07 0.51
N SER A 25 -17.55 -5.48 -0.73
CA SER A 25 -17.19 -6.84 -1.12
C SER A 25 -15.73 -7.00 -1.56
N VAL A 26 -15.07 -5.90 -1.96
CA VAL A 26 -13.66 -5.92 -2.43
C VAL A 26 -12.72 -5.14 -1.51
N ASP A 27 -11.45 -5.55 -1.45
CA ASP A 27 -10.43 -5.01 -0.54
C ASP A 27 -9.68 -3.83 -1.16
N VAL A 28 -9.33 -3.95 -2.45
CA VAL A 28 -8.63 -2.91 -3.21
C VAL A 28 -9.25 -2.74 -4.58
N ILE A 29 -9.29 -1.50 -5.06
CA ILE A 29 -9.62 -1.19 -6.45
C ILE A 29 -8.39 -0.59 -7.13
N PHE A 30 -8.07 -1.05 -8.33
CA PHE A 30 -7.13 -0.37 -9.22
C PHE A 30 -7.87 0.04 -10.49
N ALA A 31 -7.88 1.33 -10.80
CA ALA A 31 -8.56 1.89 -11.97
C ALA A 31 -7.56 2.60 -12.89
N ASP A 32 -7.53 2.17 -14.15
CA ASP A 32 -6.85 2.84 -15.26
C ASP A 32 -7.92 3.34 -16.26
N PRO A 33 -8.67 4.40 -15.90
CA PRO A 33 -9.78 4.86 -16.73
C PRO A 33 -9.28 5.46 -18.05
N PRO A 34 -10.17 5.69 -19.03
CA PRO A 34 -9.88 6.54 -20.17
C PRO A 34 -9.33 7.91 -19.75
N TYR A 35 -8.29 8.40 -20.43
CA TYR A 35 -7.58 9.64 -20.10
C TYR A 35 -8.16 10.86 -20.83
N ASN A 36 -9.06 10.66 -21.79
CA ASN A 36 -9.57 11.70 -22.67
C ASN A 36 -8.40 12.46 -23.33
N LEU A 37 -7.51 11.72 -23.99
CA LEU A 37 -6.37 12.31 -24.69
C LEU A 37 -6.93 13.10 -25.87
N GLN A 38 -7.11 14.42 -25.69
CA GLN A 38 -7.62 15.38 -26.67
C GLN A 38 -6.65 15.54 -27.87
N LEU A 39 -6.30 14.44 -28.53
CA LEU A 39 -5.33 14.38 -29.60
C LEU A 39 -5.87 15.06 -30.86
N GLN A 40 -5.08 15.97 -31.42
CA GLN A 40 -5.38 16.65 -32.67
C GLN A 40 -4.41 16.20 -33.77
N GLY A 41 -4.95 15.53 -34.78
CA GLY A 41 -4.21 15.13 -35.99
C GLY A 41 -3.22 13.97 -35.79
N GLU A 42 -2.42 13.72 -36.83
CA GLU A 42 -1.44 12.63 -36.86
C GLU A 42 -0.07 13.09 -36.37
N LEU A 43 0.65 12.19 -35.69
CA LEU A 43 2.01 12.42 -35.23
C LEU A 43 2.99 11.50 -35.98
N TYR A 44 4.08 12.08 -36.48
CA TYR A 44 5.15 11.39 -37.19
C TYR A 44 6.47 11.53 -36.41
N ARG A 45 7.28 10.47 -36.43
CA ARG A 45 8.66 10.48 -35.91
C ARG A 45 9.60 11.18 -36.91
N PRO A 46 10.82 11.61 -36.47
CA PRO A 46 11.81 12.20 -37.38
C PRO A 46 12.20 11.31 -38.57
N ASN A 47 12.10 9.98 -38.40
CA ASN A 47 12.31 9.00 -39.49
C ASN A 47 11.06 8.80 -40.38
N MET A 48 10.10 9.71 -40.33
CA MET A 48 8.84 9.70 -41.09
C MET A 48 7.89 8.53 -40.79
N SER A 49 8.17 7.71 -39.78
CA SER A 49 7.22 6.67 -39.34
C SER A 49 6.09 7.27 -38.50
N LYS A 50 4.85 6.83 -38.75
CA LYS A 50 3.67 7.26 -38.00
C LYS A 50 3.71 6.72 -36.56
N VAL A 51 3.31 7.55 -35.59
CA VAL A 51 3.12 7.13 -34.20
C VAL A 51 1.74 6.50 -34.07
N ASN A 52 1.69 5.28 -33.54
CA ASN A 52 0.44 4.64 -33.17
C ASN A 52 -0.07 5.26 -31.87
N ALA A 53 -0.92 6.28 -31.99
CA ALA A 53 -1.48 7.04 -30.88
C ALA A 53 -2.78 6.39 -30.37
N VAL A 54 -3.17 6.68 -29.13
CA VAL A 54 -4.45 6.23 -28.56
C VAL A 54 -5.57 7.03 -29.23
N ASN A 55 -6.25 6.44 -30.21
CA ASN A 55 -7.32 7.10 -30.95
C ASN A 55 -8.65 6.33 -30.90
N ASP A 56 -8.72 5.31 -30.04
CA ASP A 56 -9.88 4.47 -29.83
C ASP A 56 -11.10 5.29 -29.38
N ALA A 57 -12.31 4.83 -29.75
CA ALA A 57 -13.55 5.53 -29.43
C ALA A 57 -13.82 5.63 -27.92
N TRP A 58 -13.25 4.73 -27.12
CA TRP A 58 -13.41 4.71 -25.67
C TRP A 58 -12.70 5.87 -24.96
N ASP A 59 -11.74 6.53 -25.61
CA ASP A 59 -10.98 7.66 -25.05
C ASP A 59 -11.48 9.03 -25.54
N ARG A 60 -12.66 9.09 -26.17
CA ARG A 60 -13.21 10.33 -26.74
C ARG A 60 -14.45 10.77 -25.99
N PHE A 61 -14.40 11.98 -25.44
CA PHE A 61 -15.51 12.60 -24.73
C PHE A 61 -15.93 13.89 -25.43
N GLU A 62 -17.23 14.16 -25.45
CA GLU A 62 -17.81 15.34 -26.10
C GLU A 62 -17.41 16.64 -25.39
N SER A 63 -17.29 16.59 -24.05
CA SER A 63 -16.84 17.72 -23.23
C SER A 63 -16.21 17.26 -21.92
N LEU A 64 -15.63 18.20 -21.17
CA LEU A 64 -15.10 17.92 -19.83
C LEU A 64 -16.20 17.63 -18.81
N GLU A 65 -17.40 18.17 -19.00
CA GLU A 65 -18.57 17.91 -18.16
C GLU A 65 -19.05 16.46 -18.34
N VAL A 66 -19.05 15.95 -19.58
CA VAL A 66 -19.36 14.54 -19.86
C VAL A 66 -18.30 13.62 -19.23
N TYR A 67 -17.02 13.98 -19.31
CA TYR A 67 -15.95 13.24 -18.64
C TYR A 67 -16.10 13.22 -17.11
N ASP A 68 -16.50 14.36 -16.51
CA ASP A 68 -16.72 14.45 -15.07
C ASP A 68 -17.91 13.63 -14.60
N ALA A 69 -19.02 13.65 -15.35
CA ALA A 69 -20.20 12.83 -15.07
C ALA A 69 -19.83 11.34 -15.10
N PHE A 70 -19.20 10.89 -16.19
CA PHE A 70 -18.65 9.54 -16.31
C PHE A 70 -17.73 9.20 -15.12
N THR A 71 -16.82 10.10 -14.76
CA THR A 71 -15.87 9.89 -13.67
C THR A 71 -16.55 9.76 -12.32
N ARG A 72 -17.56 10.57 -12.06
CA ARG A 72 -18.36 10.53 -10.82
C ARG A 72 -19.15 9.24 -10.71
N ASP A 73 -19.71 8.74 -11.81
CA ASP A 73 -20.53 7.53 -11.82
C ASP A 73 -19.71 6.29 -11.45
N TRP A 74 -18.57 6.06 -12.12
CA TRP A 74 -17.74 4.88 -11.82
C TRP A 74 -17.05 4.99 -10.46
N LEU A 75 -16.63 6.18 -10.01
CA LEU A 75 -16.07 6.36 -8.67
C LEU A 75 -17.12 6.13 -7.57
N THR A 76 -18.36 6.51 -7.80
CA THR A 76 -19.48 6.26 -6.88
C THR A 76 -19.75 4.75 -6.76
N ALA A 77 -19.79 4.04 -7.88
CA ALA A 77 -19.92 2.58 -7.90
C ALA A 77 -18.74 1.88 -7.20
N CYS A 78 -17.50 2.31 -7.47
CA CYS A 78 -16.29 1.86 -6.77
C CYS A 78 -16.41 2.03 -5.25
N ARG A 79 -16.84 3.21 -4.79
CA ARG A 79 -17.01 3.49 -3.35
C ARG A 79 -18.00 2.54 -2.69
N ARG A 80 -19.08 2.18 -3.37
CA ARG A 80 -20.12 1.26 -2.86
C ARG A 80 -19.56 -0.15 -2.65
N VAL A 81 -18.84 -0.69 -3.64
CA VAL A 81 -18.32 -2.07 -3.58
C VAL A 81 -17.06 -2.21 -2.73
N LEU A 82 -16.29 -1.14 -2.52
CA LEU A 82 -15.09 -1.17 -1.68
C LEU A 82 -15.46 -1.35 -0.19
N LYS A 83 -14.74 -2.22 0.51
CA LYS A 83 -14.86 -2.38 1.98
C LYS A 83 -14.53 -1.07 2.70
N ASP A 84 -15.05 -0.91 3.92
CA ASP A 84 -14.82 0.31 4.73
C ASP A 84 -13.33 0.49 5.11
N THR A 85 -12.57 -0.60 5.15
CA THR A 85 -11.10 -0.62 5.34
C THR A 85 -10.32 -0.67 4.02
N GLY A 86 -11.01 -0.65 2.88
CA GLY A 86 -10.41 -0.81 1.56
C GLY A 86 -9.76 0.46 1.03
N THR A 87 -8.90 0.29 0.03
CA THR A 87 -8.24 1.42 -0.66
C THR A 87 -8.44 1.36 -2.17
N LEU A 88 -8.34 2.51 -2.81
CA LEU A 88 -8.52 2.67 -4.23
C LEU A 88 -7.29 3.38 -4.81
N TRP A 89 -6.82 2.86 -5.94
CA TRP A 89 -5.76 3.42 -6.75
C TRP A 89 -6.35 3.87 -8.09
N VAL A 90 -6.12 5.12 -8.49
CA VAL A 90 -6.44 5.59 -9.85
C VAL A 90 -5.20 6.13 -10.50
N ILE A 91 -4.92 5.72 -11.73
CA ILE A 91 -3.82 6.27 -12.52
C ILE A 91 -4.35 7.24 -13.59
N GLY A 92 -3.57 8.26 -13.89
CA GLY A 92 -3.87 9.21 -14.94
C GLY A 92 -2.65 10.01 -15.37
N SER A 93 -2.86 10.83 -16.39
CA SER A 93 -1.90 11.85 -16.81
C SER A 93 -2.44 13.24 -16.49
N TYR A 94 -1.68 14.29 -16.81
CA TYR A 94 -2.14 15.67 -16.62
C TYR A 94 -3.46 16.00 -17.33
N HIS A 95 -3.89 15.22 -18.33
CA HIS A 95 -5.16 15.43 -19.05
C HIS A 95 -6.38 15.18 -18.16
N ASN A 96 -6.30 14.23 -17.22
CA ASN A 96 -7.46 13.80 -16.43
C ASN A 96 -7.24 13.77 -14.92
N ILE A 97 -6.02 13.54 -14.44
CA ILE A 97 -5.79 13.14 -13.04
C ILE A 97 -6.23 14.21 -12.03
N TYR A 98 -6.19 15.50 -12.40
CA TYR A 98 -6.66 16.58 -11.55
C TYR A 98 -8.19 16.54 -11.36
N ARG A 99 -8.94 16.23 -12.43
CA ARG A 99 -10.41 16.12 -12.39
C ARG A 99 -10.82 14.90 -11.58
N VAL A 100 -10.18 13.76 -11.84
CA VAL A 100 -10.33 12.53 -11.05
C VAL A 100 -10.06 12.80 -9.57
N GLY A 101 -8.96 13.50 -9.25
CA GLY A 101 -8.60 13.86 -7.88
C GLY A 101 -9.65 14.73 -7.19
N THR A 102 -10.19 15.74 -7.87
CA THR A 102 -11.29 16.56 -7.34
C THR A 102 -12.53 15.72 -7.03
N ILE A 103 -12.97 14.89 -7.98
CA ILE A 103 -14.17 14.06 -7.81
C ILE A 103 -13.99 13.01 -6.71
N LEU A 104 -12.79 12.43 -6.57
CA LEU A 104 -12.45 11.54 -5.45
C LEU A 104 -12.69 12.21 -4.09
N MET A 105 -12.21 13.45 -3.94
CA MET A 105 -12.38 14.22 -2.71
C MET A 105 -13.85 14.61 -2.47
N ASP A 106 -14.57 15.01 -3.53
CA ASP A 106 -16.01 15.30 -3.45
C ASP A 106 -16.83 14.08 -3.01
N LEU A 107 -16.37 12.86 -3.33
CA LEU A 107 -16.99 11.59 -2.94
C LEU A 107 -16.48 11.06 -1.60
N ASP A 108 -15.88 11.91 -0.77
CA ASP A 108 -15.38 11.58 0.57
C ASP A 108 -14.34 10.44 0.61
N PHE A 109 -13.55 10.26 -0.45
CA PHE A 109 -12.31 9.51 -0.34
C PHE A 109 -11.25 10.36 0.35
N TRP A 110 -10.43 9.71 1.18
CA TRP A 110 -9.29 10.38 1.81
C TRP A 110 -8.00 10.00 1.10
N LEU A 111 -7.40 10.95 0.39
CA LEU A 111 -6.11 10.79 -0.28
C LEU A 111 -5.01 10.51 0.74
N LEU A 112 -4.27 9.42 0.54
CA LEU A 112 -3.14 8.99 1.35
C LEU A 112 -1.84 9.49 0.75
N ASN A 113 -1.64 9.24 -0.55
CA ASN A 113 -0.51 9.74 -1.32
C ASN A 113 -0.91 9.91 -2.80
N ASP A 114 -0.34 10.91 -3.44
CA ASP A 114 -0.06 10.87 -4.87
C ASP A 114 1.30 10.19 -5.10
N ILE A 115 1.36 9.33 -6.12
CA ILE A 115 2.55 8.60 -6.51
C ILE A 115 2.88 8.97 -7.95
N VAL A 116 4.12 9.37 -8.21
CA VAL A 116 4.61 9.65 -9.55
C VAL A 116 5.26 8.38 -10.10
N TRP A 117 4.70 7.82 -11.17
CA TRP A 117 5.42 6.83 -11.97
C TRP A 117 6.32 7.57 -12.96
N GLU A 118 7.61 7.63 -12.64
CA GLU A 118 8.65 8.15 -13.53
C GLU A 118 9.06 7.04 -14.52
N LYS A 119 8.82 7.29 -15.81
CA LYS A 119 9.11 6.36 -16.89
C LYS A 119 10.60 6.40 -17.18
N SER A 120 11.28 5.26 -17.09
CA SER A 120 12.73 5.19 -17.38
C SER A 120 13.05 5.31 -18.88
N ASN A 121 12.09 4.98 -19.73
CA ASN A 121 12.20 4.97 -21.19
C ASN A 121 10.94 5.56 -21.87
N PRO A 122 10.61 6.84 -21.60
CA PRO A 122 9.42 7.47 -22.18
C PRO A 122 9.61 7.72 -23.67
N MET A 123 8.50 7.83 -24.41
CA MET A 123 8.56 8.33 -25.78
C MET A 123 8.99 9.81 -25.75
N PRO A 124 10.04 10.21 -26.47
CA PRO A 124 10.53 11.59 -26.44
C PRO A 124 9.55 12.53 -27.15
N ASN A 125 9.57 13.81 -26.76
CA ASN A 125 8.85 14.86 -27.49
C ASN A 125 9.50 15.10 -28.86
N MET A 126 8.81 14.72 -29.94
CA MET A 126 9.38 14.73 -31.29
C MET A 126 9.37 16.12 -31.97
N ARG A 127 8.53 17.05 -31.51
CA ARG A 127 8.36 18.37 -32.14
C ARG A 127 9.05 19.51 -31.36
N GLY A 128 9.62 19.22 -30.20
CA GLY A 128 10.27 20.22 -29.33
C GLY A 128 9.31 21.29 -28.80
N THR A 129 8.01 21.01 -28.75
CA THR A 129 6.97 22.00 -28.41
C THR A 129 6.64 22.05 -26.92
N ARG A 130 6.99 21.00 -26.16
CA ARG A 130 6.73 20.85 -24.72
C ARG A 130 7.82 19.96 -24.11
N PHE A 131 7.87 19.89 -22.78
CA PHE A 131 8.63 18.87 -22.08
C PHE A 131 8.18 17.45 -22.47
N THR A 132 9.09 16.49 -22.40
CA THR A 132 8.76 15.07 -22.61
C THR A 132 7.80 14.59 -21.52
N ASN A 133 6.70 13.95 -21.93
CA ASN A 133 5.75 13.35 -21.00
C ASN A 133 6.35 12.06 -20.38
N ALA A 134 7.21 12.26 -19.39
CA ALA A 134 8.04 11.21 -18.78
C ALA A 134 7.43 10.61 -17.50
N HIS A 135 6.19 10.96 -17.14
CA HIS A 135 5.54 10.38 -15.97
C HIS A 135 4.03 10.24 -16.13
N GLU A 136 3.44 9.49 -15.20
CA GLU A 136 2.01 9.46 -14.90
C GLU A 136 1.84 9.55 -13.37
N THR A 137 0.63 9.91 -12.92
CA THR A 137 0.31 10.09 -11.51
C THR A 137 -0.72 9.06 -11.08
N LEU A 138 -0.45 8.36 -9.98
CA LEU A 138 -1.39 7.50 -9.29
C LEU A 138 -1.89 8.22 -8.04
N LEU A 139 -3.18 8.18 -7.79
CA LEU A 139 -3.80 8.63 -6.54
C LEU A 139 -4.15 7.40 -5.72
N TRP A 140 -3.63 7.32 -4.50
CA TRP A 140 -3.99 6.29 -3.53
C TRP A 140 -4.88 6.88 -2.45
N ALA A 141 -6.08 6.35 -2.29
CA ALA A 141 -7.06 6.84 -1.34
C ALA A 141 -7.67 5.73 -0.50
N GLN A 142 -8.02 6.02 0.75
CA GLN A 142 -8.87 5.15 1.57
C GLN A 142 -10.33 5.56 1.44
N LYS A 143 -11.25 4.58 1.55
CA LYS A 143 -12.69 4.84 1.51
C LYS A 143 -13.16 5.72 2.67
N CYS A 144 -12.84 5.29 3.89
CA CYS A 144 -13.31 5.94 5.13
C CYS A 144 -12.14 6.57 5.87
N ARG A 145 -12.19 7.88 6.09
CA ARG A 145 -11.15 8.59 6.85
C ARG A 145 -11.00 8.01 8.26
N GLY A 146 -9.79 7.61 8.61
CA GLY A 146 -9.46 7.07 9.94
C GLY A 146 -9.73 5.57 10.11
N ALA A 147 -10.34 4.91 9.12
CA ALA A 147 -10.42 3.46 9.12
C ALA A 147 -9.02 2.84 8.96
N ARG A 148 -8.81 1.67 9.55
CA ARG A 148 -7.55 0.95 9.38
C ARG A 148 -7.50 0.33 7.98
N TYR A 149 -6.58 0.79 7.15
CA TYR A 149 -6.31 0.22 5.83
C TYR A 149 -5.05 -0.66 5.84
N THR A 150 -4.87 -1.45 4.78
CA THR A 150 -3.65 -2.24 4.58
C THR A 150 -2.57 -1.36 3.96
N PHE A 151 -1.43 -1.26 4.66
CA PHE A 151 -0.19 -0.73 4.12
C PHE A 151 0.99 -1.57 4.58
N ASN A 152 1.58 -2.31 3.65
CA ASN A 152 2.66 -3.25 3.92
C ASN A 152 4.02 -2.54 3.90
N TYR A 153 4.18 -1.56 4.80
CA TYR A 153 5.36 -0.69 4.90
C TYR A 153 6.68 -1.47 4.87
N HIS A 154 6.77 -2.52 5.68
CA HIS A 154 7.99 -3.32 5.80
C HIS A 154 8.30 -4.12 4.52
N ALA A 155 7.29 -4.60 3.77
CA ALA A 155 7.52 -5.25 2.47
C ALA A 155 8.23 -4.30 1.52
N LEU A 156 7.65 -3.10 1.40
CA LEU A 156 8.13 -2.10 0.46
C LEU A 156 9.49 -1.57 0.88
N LYS A 157 9.75 -1.47 2.19
CA LYS A 157 11.05 -1.10 2.74
C LYS A 157 12.11 -2.16 2.42
N THR A 158 11.84 -3.43 2.72
CA THR A 158 12.77 -4.53 2.44
C THR A 158 13.01 -4.70 0.94
N GLY A 159 11.97 -4.65 0.11
CA GLY A 159 12.07 -4.67 -1.35
C GLY A 159 12.75 -3.44 -1.96
N ASN A 160 13.11 -2.45 -1.14
CA ASN A 160 13.82 -1.24 -1.52
C ASN A 160 15.12 -1.09 -0.71
N GLU A 161 15.82 -2.22 -0.50
CA GLU A 161 17.11 -2.28 0.19
C GLU A 161 17.08 -1.69 1.61
N ASP A 162 16.02 -2.03 2.34
CA ASP A 162 15.72 -1.53 3.68
C ASP A 162 15.63 0.00 3.80
N LYS A 163 15.40 0.69 2.68
CA LYS A 163 15.04 2.12 2.63
C LYS A 163 13.56 2.28 2.43
N GLN A 164 12.96 3.24 3.11
CA GLN A 164 11.54 3.54 2.93
C GLN A 164 11.22 3.84 1.46
N MET A 165 10.19 3.17 0.92
CA MET A 165 9.69 3.42 -0.43
C MET A 165 9.18 4.86 -0.54
N ARG A 166 9.61 5.56 -1.60
CA ARG A 166 9.24 6.96 -1.87
C ARG A 166 7.98 7.03 -2.72
N SER A 167 7.41 8.24 -2.83
CA SER A 167 6.28 8.52 -3.73
C SER A 167 6.66 8.65 -5.20
N VAL A 168 7.95 8.63 -5.55
CA VAL A 168 8.42 8.64 -6.95
C VAL A 168 8.95 7.25 -7.29
N TRP A 169 8.35 6.62 -8.28
CA TRP A 169 8.62 5.25 -8.69
C TRP A 169 9.23 5.25 -10.09
N TRP A 170 10.53 4.99 -10.15
CA TRP A 170 11.26 4.84 -11.40
C TRP A 170 11.07 3.42 -11.96
N LEU A 171 10.31 3.28 -13.04
CA LEU A 171 9.94 2.00 -13.65
C LEU A 171 9.86 2.13 -15.19
N PRO A 172 10.23 1.09 -15.96
CA PRO A 172 10.10 1.10 -17.41
C PRO A 172 8.64 1.03 -17.87
N ILE A 173 8.38 1.44 -19.12
CA ILE A 173 7.11 1.18 -19.79
C ILE A 173 6.98 -0.31 -20.15
N CYS A 174 5.73 -0.78 -20.31
CA CYS A 174 5.44 -2.12 -20.81
C CYS A 174 5.96 -2.28 -22.26
N SER A 175 6.98 -3.13 -22.42
CA SER A 175 7.71 -3.36 -23.67
C SER A 175 8.26 -4.79 -23.72
N GLY A 176 8.86 -5.19 -24.86
CA GLY A 176 9.43 -6.53 -25.01
C GLY A 176 8.36 -7.64 -24.95
N SER A 177 8.70 -8.76 -24.32
CA SER A 177 7.84 -9.95 -24.19
C SER A 177 6.62 -9.74 -23.29
N GLU A 178 6.64 -8.73 -22.42
CA GLU A 178 5.49 -8.39 -21.58
C GLU A 178 4.37 -7.71 -22.40
N ARG A 179 4.74 -7.02 -23.49
CA ARG A 179 3.80 -6.27 -24.31
C ARG A 179 3.05 -7.23 -25.22
N LEU A 180 1.74 -7.34 -25.02
CA LEU A 180 0.91 -8.25 -25.80
C LEU A 180 0.74 -7.76 -27.24
N THR A 181 0.90 -8.69 -28.18
CA THR A 181 0.73 -8.45 -29.60
C THR A 181 -0.15 -9.51 -30.24
N VAL A 182 -0.91 -9.13 -31.26
CA VAL A 182 -1.69 -10.04 -32.11
C VAL A 182 -1.25 -9.77 -33.54
N ASN A 183 -0.81 -10.80 -34.25
CA ASN A 183 -0.24 -10.69 -35.62
C ASN A 183 0.91 -9.69 -35.75
N GLY A 184 1.71 -9.50 -34.68
CA GLY A 184 2.83 -8.56 -34.66
C GLY A 184 2.47 -7.12 -34.27
N ASP A 185 1.18 -6.79 -34.19
CA ASP A 185 0.69 -5.46 -33.79
C ASP A 185 0.32 -5.40 -32.30
N LYS A 186 0.52 -4.23 -31.69
CA LYS A 186 0.14 -4.00 -30.29
C LYS A 186 -1.37 -4.07 -30.16
N ILE A 187 -1.86 -4.95 -29.29
CA ILE A 187 -3.30 -5.13 -29.11
C ILE A 187 -3.93 -4.02 -28.26
N HIS A 188 -3.18 -3.51 -27.26
CA HIS A 188 -3.65 -2.45 -26.37
C HIS A 188 -2.66 -1.29 -26.34
N ALA A 189 -3.17 -0.08 -26.57
CA ALA A 189 -2.33 1.11 -26.69
C ALA A 189 -1.71 1.51 -25.33
N THR A 190 -2.44 1.32 -24.24
CA THR A 190 -2.12 1.81 -22.89
C THR A 190 -1.82 0.71 -21.86
N GLN A 191 -1.42 -0.51 -22.31
CA GLN A 191 -1.07 -1.61 -21.38
C GLN A 191 -0.04 -1.14 -20.34
N LYS A 192 -0.40 -1.22 -19.05
CA LYS A 192 0.47 -0.86 -17.93
C LYS A 192 1.49 -1.97 -17.62
N PRO A 193 2.71 -1.60 -17.15
CA PRO A 193 3.74 -2.58 -16.80
C PRO A 193 3.36 -3.36 -15.54
N GLU A 194 3.58 -4.67 -15.54
CA GLU A 194 3.33 -5.54 -14.39
C GLU A 194 4.08 -5.07 -13.13
N ALA A 195 5.29 -4.53 -13.30
CA ALA A 195 6.10 -4.02 -12.18
C ALA A 195 5.40 -2.89 -11.38
N LEU A 196 4.59 -2.08 -12.05
CA LEU A 196 3.79 -1.04 -11.39
C LEU A 196 2.71 -1.67 -10.52
N LEU A 197 1.94 -2.60 -11.08
CA LEU A 197 0.87 -3.31 -10.37
C LEU A 197 1.43 -4.19 -9.25
N TRP A 198 2.62 -4.76 -9.42
CA TRP A 198 3.28 -5.53 -8.38
C TRP A 198 3.50 -4.69 -7.13
N ARG A 199 3.94 -3.43 -7.30
CA ARG A 199 4.16 -2.50 -6.20
C ARG A 199 2.83 -2.04 -5.57
N VAL A 200 1.82 -1.73 -6.37
CA VAL A 200 0.46 -1.38 -5.90
C VAL A 200 -0.14 -2.50 -5.05
N ILE A 201 -0.16 -3.72 -5.57
CA ILE A 201 -0.76 -4.88 -4.92
C ILE A 201 0.04 -5.23 -3.67
N THR A 202 1.37 -5.28 -3.74
CA THR A 202 2.22 -5.55 -2.58
C THR A 202 2.05 -4.48 -1.50
N ALA A 203 1.87 -3.21 -1.85
CA ALA A 203 1.68 -2.13 -0.89
C ALA A 203 0.37 -2.26 -0.10
N SER A 204 -0.72 -2.62 -0.78
CA SER A 204 -2.09 -2.35 -0.29
C SER A 204 -2.97 -3.59 -0.07
N THR A 205 -2.45 -4.80 -0.30
CA THR A 205 -3.21 -6.06 -0.14
C THR A 205 -2.47 -7.13 0.66
N ARG A 206 -3.21 -8.11 1.18
CA ARG A 206 -2.71 -9.38 1.73
C ARG A 206 -3.01 -10.53 0.77
N PRO A 207 -2.31 -11.67 0.88
CA PRO A 207 -2.71 -12.89 0.17
C PRO A 207 -4.19 -13.22 0.45
N GLY A 208 -4.93 -13.59 -0.60
CA GLY A 208 -6.37 -13.85 -0.55
C GLY A 208 -7.29 -12.62 -0.57
N ASP A 209 -6.76 -11.39 -0.49
CA ASP A 209 -7.58 -10.19 -0.69
C ASP A 209 -8.12 -10.15 -2.13
N VAL A 210 -9.28 -9.49 -2.30
CA VAL A 210 -9.97 -9.34 -3.60
C VAL A 210 -9.67 -7.98 -4.20
N ILE A 211 -9.09 -7.97 -5.41
CA ILE A 211 -8.80 -6.75 -6.17
C ILE A 211 -9.82 -6.59 -7.30
N LEU A 212 -10.49 -5.45 -7.37
CA LEU A 212 -11.35 -5.10 -8.51
C LEU A 212 -10.64 -4.14 -9.45
N ASP A 213 -10.75 -4.41 -10.75
CA ASP A 213 -10.32 -3.50 -11.80
C ASP A 213 -11.48 -3.22 -12.77
N PRO A 214 -12.08 -2.02 -12.72
CA PRO A 214 -13.22 -1.66 -13.57
C PRO A 214 -12.83 -1.35 -15.02
N PHE A 215 -11.53 -1.29 -15.35
CA PHE A 215 -11.01 -0.98 -16.68
C PHE A 215 -9.93 -2.00 -17.05
N PHE A 216 -10.32 -3.27 -17.12
CA PHE A 216 -9.39 -4.40 -17.06
C PHE A 216 -8.44 -4.49 -18.25
N GLY A 217 -8.85 -4.01 -19.44
CA GLY A 217 -8.06 -4.06 -20.66
C GLY A 217 -7.57 -5.48 -20.93
N THR A 218 -6.26 -5.62 -21.10
CA THR A 218 -5.61 -6.94 -21.32
C THR A 218 -5.20 -7.66 -20.04
N GLY A 219 -5.83 -7.34 -18.91
CA GLY A 219 -5.76 -8.12 -17.68
C GLY A 219 -4.46 -8.00 -16.87
N THR A 220 -3.75 -6.87 -16.93
CA THR A 220 -2.51 -6.69 -16.14
C THR A 220 -2.77 -6.81 -14.63
N THR A 221 -3.85 -6.23 -14.12
CA THR A 221 -4.20 -6.34 -12.69
C THR A 221 -4.44 -7.78 -12.27
N GLY A 222 -5.24 -8.53 -13.03
CA GLY A 222 -5.52 -9.94 -12.75
C GLY A 222 -4.27 -10.82 -12.87
N ALA A 223 -3.43 -10.57 -13.87
CA ALA A 223 -2.18 -11.31 -14.06
C ALA A 223 -1.25 -11.18 -12.85
N VAL A 224 -1.07 -9.96 -12.34
CA VAL A 224 -0.22 -9.71 -11.18
C VAL A 224 -0.89 -10.18 -9.88
N ALA A 225 -2.21 -10.00 -9.73
CA ALA A 225 -2.97 -10.52 -8.61
C ALA A 225 -2.80 -12.05 -8.48
N LYS A 226 -3.00 -12.79 -9.58
CA LYS A 226 -2.84 -14.24 -9.64
C LYS A 226 -1.42 -14.69 -9.29
N LYS A 227 -0.39 -14.04 -9.86
CA LYS A 227 1.04 -14.27 -9.53
C LYS A 227 1.35 -14.06 -8.05
N LEU A 228 0.64 -13.14 -7.39
CA LEU A 228 0.83 -12.78 -5.98
C LEU A 228 -0.13 -13.50 -5.03
N GLY A 229 -0.96 -14.42 -5.51
CA GLY A 229 -1.93 -15.14 -4.68
C GLY A 229 -3.04 -14.25 -4.11
N ARG A 230 -3.51 -13.27 -4.89
CA ARG A 230 -4.72 -12.50 -4.62
C ARG A 230 -5.84 -12.94 -5.55
N HIS A 231 -7.07 -12.82 -5.08
CA HIS A 231 -8.23 -12.94 -5.95
C HIS A 231 -8.44 -11.63 -6.71
N TRP A 232 -9.06 -11.72 -7.87
CA TRP A 232 -9.35 -10.54 -8.67
C TRP A 232 -10.71 -10.62 -9.35
N ILE A 233 -11.24 -9.46 -9.72
CA ILE A 233 -12.43 -9.30 -10.55
C ILE A 233 -12.08 -8.23 -11.59
N GLY A 234 -12.14 -8.58 -12.88
CA GLY A 234 -11.89 -7.65 -13.98
C GLY A 234 -13.20 -7.29 -14.68
N ILE A 235 -13.40 -6.03 -15.02
CA ILE A 235 -14.53 -5.60 -15.88
C ILE A 235 -13.96 -4.98 -17.14
N GLU A 236 -14.44 -5.46 -18.30
CA GLU A 236 -14.03 -4.97 -19.62
C GLU A 236 -15.20 -5.08 -20.58
N ARG A 237 -15.28 -4.15 -21.55
CA ARG A 237 -16.35 -4.10 -22.54
C ARG A 237 -15.93 -4.57 -23.93
N ASP A 238 -14.64 -4.49 -24.26
CA ASP A 238 -14.12 -4.92 -25.56
C ASP A 238 -13.80 -6.41 -25.53
N ALA A 239 -14.63 -7.22 -26.19
CA ALA A 239 -14.47 -8.67 -26.31
C ALA A 239 -13.09 -9.11 -26.83
N ARG A 240 -12.38 -8.27 -27.62
CA ARG A 240 -11.03 -8.58 -28.09
C ARG A 240 -10.01 -8.49 -26.94
N TYR A 241 -10.16 -7.50 -26.06
CA TYR A 241 -9.32 -7.36 -24.88
C TYR A 241 -9.59 -8.49 -23.88
N ILE A 242 -10.86 -8.86 -23.69
CA ILE A 242 -11.27 -10.00 -22.86
C ILE A 242 -10.62 -11.29 -23.33
N ALA A 243 -10.69 -11.61 -24.63
CA ALA A 243 -10.11 -12.84 -25.17
C ALA A 243 -8.59 -12.93 -24.91
N VAL A 244 -7.86 -11.84 -25.12
CA VAL A 244 -6.41 -11.78 -24.87
C VAL A 244 -6.09 -11.81 -23.37
N ALA A 245 -6.88 -11.14 -22.55
CA ALA A 245 -6.73 -11.19 -21.09
C ALA A 245 -6.92 -12.62 -20.57
N GLN A 246 -7.95 -13.32 -21.05
CA GLN A 246 -8.22 -14.71 -20.66
C GLN A 246 -7.05 -15.63 -21.02
N GLU A 247 -6.57 -15.57 -22.27
CA GLU A 247 -5.43 -16.37 -22.71
C GLU A 247 -4.17 -16.09 -21.86
N ARG A 248 -3.92 -14.82 -21.54
CA ARG A 248 -2.81 -14.42 -20.66
C ARG A 248 -2.97 -15.00 -19.25
N LEU A 249 -4.17 -14.95 -18.69
CA LEU A 249 -4.46 -15.40 -17.32
C LEU A 249 -4.40 -16.92 -17.20
N ASP A 250 -4.86 -17.66 -18.21
CA ASP A 250 -4.83 -19.12 -18.26
C ASP A 250 -3.41 -19.68 -18.20
N ARG A 251 -2.44 -18.94 -18.76
CA ARG A 251 -1.01 -19.30 -18.76
C ARG A 251 -0.30 -19.02 -17.43
N ILE A 252 -0.93 -18.30 -16.51
CA ILE A 252 -0.32 -17.96 -15.22
C ILE A 252 -0.70 -19.04 -14.22
N GLU A 253 0.31 -19.71 -13.66
CA GLU A 253 0.12 -20.60 -12.53
C GLU A 253 0.09 -19.78 -11.23
N PRO A 254 -0.87 -20.04 -10.32
CA PRO A 254 -0.86 -19.42 -9.00
C PRO A 254 0.36 -19.91 -8.20
N PRO A 255 0.85 -19.13 -7.22
CA PRO A 255 1.95 -19.57 -6.37
C PRO A 255 1.54 -20.84 -5.59
N PRO A 256 2.47 -21.79 -5.39
CA PRO A 256 2.15 -23.02 -4.67
C PRO A 256 1.72 -22.74 -3.21
N PRO A 257 0.87 -23.58 -2.61
CA PRO A 257 0.47 -23.44 -1.21
C PRO A 257 1.69 -23.37 -0.29
N GLY A 258 1.72 -22.39 0.62
CA GLY A 258 2.85 -22.19 1.53
C GLY A 258 4.04 -21.42 0.92
N HIS A 259 4.01 -21.07 -0.36
CA HIS A 259 4.91 -20.06 -0.90
C HIS A 259 4.61 -18.74 -0.19
N ALA A 260 5.61 -18.15 0.45
CA ALA A 260 5.48 -16.91 1.19
C ALA A 260 5.26 -15.74 0.23
N ALA A 261 4.05 -15.61 -0.33
CA ALA A 261 3.56 -14.35 -0.85
C ALA A 261 3.53 -13.38 0.33
N TYR A 262 4.66 -12.69 0.57
CA TYR A 262 4.89 -11.73 1.64
C TYR A 262 3.98 -11.92 2.86
N GLN A 263 4.42 -12.63 3.90
CA GLN A 263 3.77 -12.49 5.19
C GLN A 263 3.97 -11.04 5.62
N PRO A 264 2.90 -10.25 5.82
CA PRO A 264 3.05 -8.95 6.44
C PRO A 264 3.86 -9.13 7.70
N SER A 265 5.02 -8.48 7.78
CA SER A 265 5.81 -8.44 9.01
C SER A 265 5.12 -7.61 10.09
N ASN A 266 3.80 -7.56 10.08
CA ASN A 266 2.99 -7.65 11.27
C ASN A 266 3.29 -8.98 11.98
N LYS A 267 4.58 -9.23 12.34
CA LYS A 267 4.85 -9.90 13.60
C LYS A 267 3.89 -9.21 14.58
N PRO A 268 3.03 -9.95 15.29
CA PRO A 268 2.29 -9.36 16.40
C PRO A 268 3.29 -8.48 17.13
N ARG A 269 2.97 -7.20 17.35
CA ARG A 269 3.82 -6.40 18.22
C ARG A 269 4.03 -7.29 19.45
N PRO A 270 5.28 -7.64 19.81
CA PRO A 270 5.51 -8.54 20.92
C PRO A 270 4.68 -8.03 22.08
N ALA A 271 4.02 -8.94 22.80
CA ALA A 271 3.03 -8.59 23.81
C ALA A 271 3.58 -7.45 24.66
N ARG A 272 2.84 -6.34 24.73
CA ARG A 272 3.34 -5.10 25.35
C ARG A 272 3.70 -5.43 26.79
N ILE A 273 4.99 -5.41 27.13
CA ILE A 273 5.47 -5.54 28.52
C ILE A 273 5.33 -4.17 29.20
N PRO A 274 4.40 -4.00 30.16
CA PRO A 274 4.31 -2.78 30.96
C PRO A 274 5.52 -2.64 31.88
N PHE A 275 5.89 -1.41 32.26
CA PHE A 275 7.01 -1.19 33.17
C PHE A 275 6.83 -1.90 34.52
N ALA A 276 5.59 -1.98 35.02
CA ALA A 276 5.23 -2.72 36.24
C ALA A 276 5.67 -4.20 36.21
N ARG A 277 5.72 -4.83 35.03
CA ARG A 277 6.16 -6.23 34.90
C ARG A 277 7.62 -6.43 35.29
N LEU A 278 8.47 -5.41 35.17
CA LEU A 278 9.84 -5.48 35.68
C LEU A 278 9.88 -5.56 37.20
N LEU A 279 8.91 -4.95 37.88
CA LEU A 279 8.78 -5.02 39.34
C LEU A 279 8.18 -6.37 39.75
N GLU A 280 7.11 -6.80 39.08
CA GLU A 280 6.46 -8.08 39.33
C GLU A 280 7.42 -9.27 39.14
N SER A 281 8.34 -9.18 38.18
CA SER A 281 9.36 -10.19 37.93
C SER A 281 10.62 -10.05 38.80
N GLY A 282 10.68 -9.06 39.70
CA GLY A 282 11.82 -8.78 40.56
C GLY A 282 13.06 -8.23 39.85
N LEU A 283 12.96 -7.81 38.57
CA LEU A 283 14.08 -7.22 37.83
C LEU A 283 14.35 -5.76 38.25
N LEU A 284 13.34 -5.08 38.80
CA LEU A 284 13.48 -3.81 39.49
C LEU A 284 12.73 -3.87 40.82
N GLN A 285 13.12 -3.02 41.77
CA GLN A 285 12.45 -2.94 43.07
C GLN A 285 11.84 -1.56 43.33
N PRO A 286 10.72 -1.47 44.06
CA PRO A 286 10.25 -0.20 44.61
C PRO A 286 11.35 0.45 45.46
N GLY A 287 11.54 1.76 45.31
CA GLY A 287 12.60 2.52 45.97
C GLY A 287 13.92 2.59 45.17
N GLN A 288 14.12 1.71 44.19
CA GLN A 288 15.31 1.76 43.32
C GLN A 288 15.34 3.08 42.53
N ARG A 289 16.54 3.65 42.36
CA ARG A 289 16.72 4.88 41.58
C ARG A 289 17.17 4.58 40.16
N LEU A 290 16.51 5.21 39.20
CA LEU A 290 16.89 5.19 37.79
C LEU A 290 17.48 6.54 37.40
N ARG A 291 18.57 6.50 36.64
CA ARG A 291 19.22 7.70 36.08
C ARG A 291 18.65 8.04 34.72
N PHE A 292 18.38 9.31 34.47
CA PHE A 292 17.99 9.76 33.15
C PHE A 292 19.23 10.00 32.30
N ARG A 293 19.47 9.15 31.28
CA ARG A 293 20.63 9.23 30.37
C ARG A 293 21.97 9.37 31.13
N GLN A 294 22.86 10.22 30.62
CA GLN A 294 24.12 10.63 31.27
C GLN A 294 23.95 11.95 32.03
N THR A 295 22.78 12.17 32.66
CA THR A 295 22.53 13.35 33.50
C THR A 295 22.56 12.98 34.98
N GLU A 296 22.52 13.98 35.86
CA GLU A 296 22.39 13.78 37.31
C GLU A 296 20.94 13.54 37.76
N HIS A 297 19.97 13.62 36.84
CA HIS A 297 18.56 13.45 37.19
C HIS A 297 18.26 11.99 37.54
N MET A 298 17.78 11.79 38.76
CA MET A 298 17.46 10.48 39.33
C MET A 298 15.99 10.43 39.71
N ALA A 299 15.27 9.41 39.24
CA ALA A 299 13.88 9.18 39.60
C ALA A 299 13.74 7.87 40.39
N MET A 300 12.88 7.85 41.40
CA MET A 300 12.64 6.69 42.23
C MET A 300 11.50 5.83 41.65
N VAL A 301 11.72 4.52 41.58
CA VAL A 301 10.69 3.55 41.20
C VAL A 301 9.66 3.42 42.32
N THR A 302 8.39 3.55 41.98
CA THR A 302 7.27 3.40 42.92
C THR A 302 6.65 2.02 42.80
N ALA A 303 5.98 1.53 43.86
CA ALA A 303 5.48 0.16 43.93
C ALA A 303 4.44 -0.20 42.86
N ASP A 304 3.75 0.79 42.30
CA ASP A 304 2.73 0.62 41.27
C ASP A 304 3.26 0.80 39.84
N GLY A 305 4.59 0.77 39.64
CA GLY A 305 5.20 0.83 38.32
C GLY A 305 5.19 2.22 37.70
N ALA A 306 5.32 3.27 38.51
CA ALA A 306 5.61 4.63 38.05
C ALA A 306 6.98 5.11 38.57
N LEU A 307 7.41 6.28 38.08
CA LEU A 307 8.57 7.01 38.58
C LEU A 307 8.11 8.24 39.38
N LEU A 308 8.84 8.50 40.47
CA LEU A 308 8.74 9.73 41.26
C LEU A 308 10.00 10.57 41.02
N PHE A 309 9.82 11.78 40.50
CA PHE A 309 10.89 12.75 40.25
C PHE A 309 10.43 14.12 40.71
N ASP A 310 11.22 14.80 41.55
CA ASP A 310 10.89 16.11 42.14
C ASP A 310 9.47 16.17 42.74
N GLY A 311 9.09 15.14 43.50
CA GLY A 311 7.77 15.03 44.13
C GLY A 311 6.61 14.75 43.17
N GLN A 312 6.86 14.68 41.86
CA GLN A 312 5.85 14.40 40.86
C GLN A 312 5.92 12.97 40.34
N ARG A 313 4.78 12.28 40.37
CA ARG A 313 4.63 10.91 39.88
C ARG A 313 4.29 10.89 38.39
N GLY A 314 4.71 9.86 37.67
CA GLY A 314 4.32 9.62 36.28
C GLY A 314 4.92 8.34 35.70
N SER A 315 4.44 7.94 34.53
CA SER A 315 5.09 6.86 33.78
C SER A 315 6.53 7.21 33.39
N ILE A 316 7.32 6.19 33.05
CA ILE A 316 8.69 6.36 32.53
C ILE A 316 8.78 7.34 31.34
N HIS A 317 7.72 7.42 30.53
CA HIS A 317 7.63 8.33 29.38
C HIS A 317 7.30 9.75 29.80
N GLN A 318 6.31 9.93 30.68
CA GLN A 318 5.88 11.24 31.15
C GLN A 318 6.98 11.94 31.94
N VAL A 319 7.64 11.24 32.87
CA VAL A 319 8.71 11.83 33.68
C VAL A 319 9.90 12.21 32.78
N GLY A 320 10.32 11.32 31.87
CA GLY A 320 11.38 11.64 30.92
C GLY A 320 11.02 12.81 30.00
N SER A 321 9.76 12.90 29.55
CA SER A 321 9.27 13.99 28.72
C SER A 321 9.28 15.34 29.46
N ARG A 322 9.00 15.35 30.77
CA ARG A 322 9.08 16.56 31.60
C ARG A 322 10.52 17.04 31.75
N ILE A 323 11.47 16.12 32.00
CA ILE A 323 12.89 16.47 32.18
C ILE A 323 13.47 17.10 30.90
N GLN A 324 13.14 16.56 29.72
CA GLN A 324 13.73 17.03 28.46
C GLN A 324 12.88 18.05 27.67
N GLY A 325 11.62 18.27 28.04
CA GLY A 325 10.71 19.16 27.30
C GLY A 325 10.21 18.64 25.93
N ALA A 326 10.30 17.33 25.66
CA ALA A 326 9.93 16.70 24.39
C ALA A 326 9.47 15.24 24.59
N PRO A 327 8.73 14.61 23.64
CA PRO A 327 8.32 13.22 23.75
C PRO A 327 9.49 12.26 24.04
N CYS A 328 9.32 11.37 25.02
CA CYS A 328 10.40 10.52 25.53
C CYS A 328 10.04 9.03 25.46
N ASN A 329 10.90 8.22 24.86
CA ASN A 329 10.89 6.78 25.03
C ASN A 329 11.61 6.41 26.34
N GLY A 330 10.87 6.26 27.44
CA GLY A 330 11.45 5.98 28.76
C GLY A 330 12.29 4.70 28.80
N TRP A 331 11.99 3.70 27.96
CA TRP A 331 12.75 2.46 27.92
C TRP A 331 14.23 2.65 27.56
N GLU A 332 14.50 3.56 26.63
CA GLU A 332 15.86 3.82 26.10
C GLU A 332 16.60 4.91 26.87
N HIS A 333 15.92 5.63 27.76
CA HIS A 333 16.46 6.83 28.39
C HIS A 333 16.54 6.77 29.90
N TRP A 334 15.87 5.81 30.55
CA TRP A 334 16.10 5.50 31.96
C TRP A 334 17.10 4.36 32.09
N TYR A 335 18.05 4.54 33.00
CA TYR A 335 19.13 3.60 33.24
C TYR A 335 19.06 3.11 34.68
N PHE A 336 19.24 1.81 34.89
CA PHE A 336 19.50 1.23 36.20
C PHE A 336 20.99 0.93 36.32
N PHE A 337 21.50 0.90 37.56
CA PHE A 337 22.86 0.45 37.81
C PHE A 337 22.85 -1.08 37.95
N ASP A 338 23.54 -1.77 37.05
CA ASP A 338 23.71 -3.22 37.11
C ASP A 338 24.94 -3.53 37.97
N GLU A 339 24.71 -4.15 39.14
CA GLU A 339 25.76 -4.52 40.07
C GLU A 339 26.68 -5.61 39.52
N ALA A 340 26.20 -6.49 38.64
CA ALA A 340 27.02 -7.56 38.07
C ALA A 340 28.04 -7.00 37.07
N THR A 341 27.62 -6.03 36.25
CA THR A 341 28.50 -5.40 35.25
C THR A 341 29.17 -4.13 35.75
N GLN A 342 28.81 -3.65 36.95
CA GLN A 342 29.24 -2.35 37.50
C GLN A 342 29.00 -1.18 36.54
N ALA A 343 27.87 -1.20 35.82
CA ALA A 343 27.60 -0.24 34.74
C ALA A 343 26.14 0.19 34.69
N TRP A 344 25.91 1.41 34.21
CA TRP A 344 24.57 1.90 33.92
C TRP A 344 24.05 1.32 32.61
N GLN A 345 22.92 0.64 32.65
CA GLN A 345 22.27 0.04 31.49
C GLN A 345 20.85 0.56 31.33
N ALA A 346 20.41 0.74 30.08
CA ALA A 346 19.04 1.16 29.80
C ALA A 346 18.05 0.10 30.29
N ILE A 347 16.93 0.52 30.89
CA ILE A 347 15.90 -0.40 31.39
C ILE A 347 15.27 -1.23 30.26
N ASP A 348 15.43 -0.84 28.99
CA ASP A 348 15.04 -1.66 27.84
C ASP A 348 15.75 -3.03 27.80
N VAL A 349 16.95 -3.14 28.35
CA VAL A 349 17.65 -4.44 28.47
C VAL A 349 16.83 -5.40 29.33
N LEU A 350 16.32 -4.93 30.47
CA LEU A 350 15.46 -5.72 31.36
C LEU A 350 14.15 -6.11 30.68
N ARG A 351 13.57 -5.21 29.87
CA ARG A 351 12.37 -5.51 29.07
C ARG A 351 12.62 -6.64 28.07
N ARG A 352 13.75 -6.63 27.37
CA ARG A 352 14.13 -7.68 26.42
C ARG A 352 14.44 -9.00 27.12
N GLN A 353 15.10 -8.97 28.28
CA GLN A 353 15.34 -10.15 29.10
C GLN A 353 14.03 -10.80 29.53
N LEU A 354 13.05 -10.01 29.98
CA LEU A 354 11.75 -10.53 30.37
C LEU A 354 10.97 -11.09 29.17
N ALA A 355 11.01 -10.41 28.02
CA ALA A 355 10.40 -10.92 26.78
C ALA A 355 10.97 -12.29 26.38
N ALA A 356 12.29 -12.47 26.47
CA ALA A 356 12.95 -13.73 26.14
C ALA A 356 12.58 -14.87 27.11
N ARG A 357 12.32 -14.55 28.39
CA ARG A 357 11.83 -15.55 29.38
C ARG A 357 10.40 -15.99 29.09
N ASP A 358 9.52 -15.04 28.77
CA ASP A 358 8.11 -15.32 28.45
C ASP A 358 7.94 -16.10 27.12
N GLU A 359 8.96 -16.12 26.25
CA GLU A 359 8.99 -16.88 24.99
C GLU A 359 9.56 -18.31 25.11
N GLN A 360 10.16 -18.69 26.24
CA GLN A 360 10.62 -20.08 26.46
C GLN A 360 9.43 -20.98 26.82
N PRO A 361 9.23 -22.12 26.12
CA PRO A 361 8.18 -23.06 26.49
C PRO A 361 8.46 -23.59 27.89
N VAL A 362 7.44 -23.60 28.75
CA VAL A 362 7.49 -24.30 30.03
C VAL A 362 7.77 -25.77 29.72
N GLU A 363 8.97 -26.25 30.06
CA GLU A 363 9.24 -27.69 30.08
C GLU A 363 8.22 -28.31 31.03
N ALA A 364 7.35 -29.17 30.47
CA ALA A 364 6.37 -29.89 31.24
C ALA A 364 7.14 -30.83 32.19
N ASP A 365 7.23 -30.44 33.46
CA ASP A 365 7.62 -31.32 34.54
C ASP A 365 6.77 -32.59 34.44
N THR A 366 7.40 -33.69 34.03
CA THR A 366 6.77 -35.00 34.04
C THR A 366 6.95 -35.52 35.46
N PRO A 367 5.88 -35.73 36.24
CA PRO A 367 6.03 -36.23 37.60
C PRO A 367 6.57 -37.65 37.53
N SER A 368 7.63 -37.90 38.31
CA SER A 368 8.29 -39.20 38.48
C SER A 368 7.45 -40.24 39.20
#